data_AF-X1T3I4-F1
#
_entry.id   AF-X1T3I4-F1
#
_cell.length_a   1.000
_cell.length_b   1.000
_cell.length_c   1.000
_cell.angle_alpha   90.00
_cell.angle_beta   90.00
_cell.angle_gamma   90.00
#
_symmetry.space_group_name_H-M   'P 1'
#
loop_
_entity.id
_entity.type
_entity.pdbx_description
1 polymer ?
#
loop_
_entity_poly.entity_id
_entity_poly.type
_entity_poly.pdbx_seq_one_letter_code
_entity_poly.pdbx_strand_id
1 'polypeptide(L)'
;GRPPRIFAAKKRPVKLSDKIYHAPLFNIFDHGGSCPGTHKFPQNIKEIPESFFLSFFTKEAAYRSRSKKHPEDLLKLWEELDGKKRYPLKDLVPCGKVGDIIE
;
A
#
# COMPACT_ATOMS: atom_id res chain seq x y z
N GLY A 1 9.65 -1.63 16.79
CA GLY A 1 9.62 -0.53 15.81
C GLY A 1 8.22 -0.02 15.64
N ARG A 2 8.04 1.01 14.81
CA ARG A 2 6.73 1.54 14.46
C ARG A 2 6.27 0.89 13.14
N PRO A 3 4.97 0.57 12.98
CA PRO A 3 4.44 0.13 11.69
C PRO A 3 4.74 1.19 10.61
N PRO A 4 5.24 0.78 9.43
CA PRO A 4 5.52 1.73 8.36
C PRO A 4 4.25 2.33 7.77
N ARG A 5 4.36 3.52 7.19
CA ARG A 5 3.37 4.02 6.23
C ARG A 5 3.73 3.53 4.83
N ILE A 6 2.76 2.99 4.11
CA ILE A 6 2.96 2.38 2.79
C ILE A 6 2.07 3.08 1.76
N PHE A 7 2.69 3.45 0.64
CA PHE A 7 2.04 4.09 -0.50
C PHE A 7 2.52 3.45 -1.80
N ALA A 8 1.69 3.48 -2.83
CA ALA A 8 2.10 3.12 -4.17
C ALA A 8 2.60 4.36 -4.94
N ALA A 9 3.53 4.13 -5.84
CA ALA A 9 3.99 5.13 -6.79
C ALA A 9 4.17 4.48 -8.17
N LYS A 10 3.87 5.24 -9.23
CA LYS A 10 4.06 4.77 -10.62
C LYS A 10 5.53 4.62 -11.02
N LYS A 11 6.40 5.32 -10.31
CA LYS A 11 7.86 5.34 -10.44
C LYS A 11 8.45 5.80 -9.11
N ARG A 12 9.75 5.62 -8.91
CA ARG A 12 10.46 6.14 -7.74
C ARG A 12 10.25 7.67 -7.64
N PRO A 13 9.62 8.18 -6.57
CA PRO A 13 9.44 9.62 -6.40
C PRO A 13 10.79 10.32 -6.16
N VAL A 14 10.92 11.54 -6.67
CA VAL A 14 12.12 12.37 -6.57
C VAL A 14 11.81 13.83 -6.18
N LYS A 15 10.55 14.27 -6.31
CA LYS A 15 10.09 15.61 -5.93
C LYS A 15 8.97 15.51 -4.90
N LEU A 16 8.88 16.50 -4.02
CA LEU A 16 7.76 16.64 -3.07
C LEU A 16 6.40 16.73 -3.80
N SER A 17 6.38 17.25 -5.02
CA SER A 17 5.16 17.36 -5.83
C SER A 17 4.75 16.07 -6.55
N ASP A 18 5.58 15.01 -6.50
CA ASP A 18 5.26 13.74 -7.15
C ASP A 18 4.02 13.10 -6.51
N LYS A 19 3.11 12.60 -7.35
CA LYS A 19 1.87 11.96 -6.90
C LYS A 19 2.13 10.62 -6.24
N ILE A 20 1.45 10.38 -5.13
CA ILE A 20 1.36 9.09 -4.46
C ILE A 20 -0.06 8.53 -4.58
N TYR A 21 -0.18 7.22 -4.40
CA TYR A 21 -1.40 6.45 -4.60
C TYR A 21 -1.62 5.53 -3.41
N HIS A 22 -2.88 5.16 -3.16
CA HIS A 22 -3.16 4.12 -2.17
C HIS A 22 -2.42 2.83 -2.57
N ALA A 23 -1.72 2.23 -1.61
CA ALA A 23 -1.20 0.89 -1.81
C ALA A 23 -2.39 -0.07 -1.86
N PRO A 24 -2.51 -0.92 -2.91
CA PRO A 24 -3.64 -1.80 -3.09
C PRO A 24 -3.52 -3.04 -2.19
N LEU A 25 -3.31 -2.85 -0.90
CA LEU A 25 -3.07 -3.89 0.09
C LEU A 25 -4.12 -3.78 1.19
N PHE A 26 -4.60 -4.93 1.65
CA PHE A 26 -5.73 -4.97 2.58
C PHE A 26 -5.41 -4.43 3.98
N ASN A 27 -4.14 -4.46 4.39
CA ASN A 27 -3.71 -4.01 5.72
C ASN A 27 -3.30 -2.52 5.76
N ILE A 28 -3.65 -1.73 4.74
CA ILE A 28 -3.26 -0.31 4.64
C ILE A 28 -4.48 0.60 4.79
N PHE A 29 -4.47 1.46 5.81
CA PHE A 29 -5.48 2.49 6.04
C PHE A 29 -5.37 3.63 5.02
N ASP A 30 -6.40 4.49 4.93
CA ASP A 30 -6.44 5.56 3.93
C ASP A 30 -5.30 6.57 4.02
N HIS A 31 -4.80 6.82 5.23
CA HIS A 31 -3.64 7.69 5.47
C HIS A 31 -2.28 6.98 5.25
N GLY A 32 -2.29 5.75 4.73
CA GLY A 32 -1.12 4.92 4.45
C GLY A 32 -0.60 4.11 5.63
N GLY A 33 -1.17 4.26 6.83
CA GLY A 33 -0.74 3.49 8.00
C GLY A 33 -0.98 2.00 7.81
N SER A 34 0.03 1.17 8.13
CA SER A 34 -0.15 -0.28 8.15
C SER A 34 -0.79 -0.74 9.46
N CYS A 35 -1.77 -1.63 9.37
CA CYS A 35 -2.34 -2.33 10.51
C CYS A 35 -1.42 -3.50 10.88
N PRO A 36 -0.72 -3.46 12.04
CA PRO A 36 0.18 -4.53 12.44
C PRO A 36 -0.55 -5.81 12.88
N GLY A 37 -1.83 -5.70 13.28
CA GLY A 37 -2.46 -6.73 14.09
C GLY A 37 -1.63 -6.99 15.35
N THR A 38 -1.21 -8.24 15.55
CA THR A 38 -0.31 -8.66 16.64
C THR A 38 1.17 -8.64 16.26
N HIS A 39 1.50 -8.30 15.01
CA HIS A 39 2.87 -8.32 14.49
C HIS A 39 3.74 -7.23 15.12
N LYS A 40 4.95 -7.61 15.55
CA LYS A 40 5.91 -6.68 16.15
C LYS A 40 6.96 -6.30 15.11
N PHE A 41 6.86 -5.07 14.61
CA PHE A 41 7.86 -4.53 13.67
C PHE A 41 9.24 -4.37 14.32
N PRO A 42 10.34 -4.64 13.60
CA PRO A 42 11.71 -4.47 14.09
C PRO A 42 12.05 -3.00 14.33
N GLN A 43 13.08 -2.72 15.12
CA GLN A 43 13.62 -1.36 15.25
C GLN A 43 14.55 -1.00 14.09
N ASN A 44 15.26 -1.98 13.54
CA ASN A 44 16.14 -1.78 12.40
C ASN A 44 15.33 -1.50 11.13
N ILE A 45 15.50 -0.31 10.56
CA ILE A 45 14.76 0.14 9.37
C ILE A 45 14.98 -0.79 8.17
N LYS A 46 16.17 -1.39 8.05
CA LYS A 46 16.49 -2.29 6.93
C LYS A 46 15.63 -3.55 6.90
N GLU A 47 15.12 -3.97 8.06
CA GLU A 47 14.28 -5.17 8.21
C GLU A 47 12.79 -4.85 8.03
N ILE A 48 12.40 -3.57 8.02
CA ILE A 48 10.99 -3.16 7.92
C ILE A 48 10.31 -3.65 6.63
N PRO A 49 10.92 -3.55 5.43
CA PRO A 49 10.25 -3.98 4.20
C PRO A 49 9.84 -5.45 4.23
N GLU A 50 10.76 -6.34 4.62
CA GLU A 50 10.50 -7.77 4.75
C GLU A 50 9.46 -8.05 5.85
N SER A 51 9.64 -7.44 7.03
CA SER A 51 8.72 -7.56 8.15
C SER A 51 7.30 -7.12 7.81
N PHE A 52 7.13 -6.10 6.95
CA PHE A 52 5.83 -5.65 6.48
C PHE A 52 5.12 -6.71 5.62
N PHE A 53 5.83 -7.36 4.70
CA PHE A 53 5.22 -8.43 3.89
C PHE A 53 4.92 -9.70 4.69
N LEU A 54 5.57 -9.89 5.84
CA LEU A 54 5.23 -10.95 6.81
C LEU A 54 4.04 -10.59 7.71
N SER A 55 3.71 -9.30 7.82
CA SER A 55 2.57 -8.86 8.65
C SER A 55 1.24 -9.31 8.05
N PHE A 56 0.26 -9.59 8.90
CA PHE A 56 -1.01 -10.19 8.49
C PHE A 56 -1.83 -9.29 7.56
N PHE A 57 -2.44 -9.89 6.53
CA PHE A 57 -3.39 -9.24 5.62
C PHE A 57 -4.78 -9.84 5.84
N THR A 58 -5.71 -9.09 6.42
CA THR A 58 -7.12 -9.51 6.52
C THR A 58 -7.92 -8.86 5.40
N LYS A 59 -8.74 -9.62 4.68
CA LYS A 59 -9.48 -9.11 3.50
C LYS A 59 -10.52 -8.03 3.84
N GLU A 60 -10.89 -7.92 5.12
CA GLU A 60 -11.96 -7.06 5.62
C GLU A 60 -11.50 -5.64 5.98
N ALA A 61 -10.18 -5.39 6.12
CA ALA A 61 -9.70 -4.14 6.71
C ALA A 61 -9.83 -2.94 5.76
N ALA A 62 -9.23 -3.00 4.57
CA ALA A 62 -9.26 -1.89 3.61
C ALA A 62 -9.38 -2.39 2.16
N TYR A 63 -10.61 -2.78 1.78
CA TYR A 63 -10.89 -3.37 0.47
C TYR A 63 -11.49 -2.42 -0.57
N ARG A 64 -11.96 -1.23 -0.15
CA ARG A 64 -12.61 -0.25 -1.04
C ARG A 64 -11.66 0.84 -1.50
N SER A 65 -11.94 1.43 -2.66
CA SER A 65 -11.21 2.56 -3.25
C SER A 65 -9.69 2.30 -3.39
N ARG A 66 -9.31 1.04 -3.61
CA ARG A 66 -7.91 0.61 -3.84
C ARG A 66 -7.57 0.32 -5.30
N SER A 67 -8.61 0.14 -6.12
CA SER A 67 -8.53 -0.10 -7.57
C SER A 67 -9.55 0.80 -8.25
N LYS A 68 -9.22 1.35 -9.41
CA LYS A 68 -10.22 2.05 -10.24
C LYS A 68 -11.14 1.08 -10.96
N LYS A 69 -10.60 -0.08 -11.35
CA LYS A 69 -11.32 -1.13 -12.06
C LYS A 69 -12.28 -1.88 -11.13
N HIS A 70 -11.85 -2.15 -9.89
CA HIS A 70 -12.64 -2.85 -8.88
C HIS A 70 -12.75 -1.98 -7.60
N PRO A 71 -13.56 -0.89 -7.63
CA PRO A 71 -13.60 0.08 -6.54
C PRO A 71 -14.12 -0.50 -5.21
N GLU A 72 -14.96 -1.53 -5.25
CA GLU A 72 -15.56 -2.14 -4.06
C GLU A 72 -14.97 -3.52 -3.73
N ASP A 73 -13.99 -4.00 -4.51
CA ASP A 73 -13.49 -5.38 -4.39
C ASP A 73 -12.01 -5.48 -4.73
N LEU A 74 -11.16 -5.24 -3.72
CA LEU A 74 -9.72 -5.42 -3.85
C LEU A 74 -9.32 -6.88 -4.11
N LEU A 75 -10.10 -7.87 -3.67
CA LEU A 75 -9.75 -9.28 -3.88
C LEU A 75 -9.78 -9.62 -5.36
N LYS A 76 -10.80 -9.16 -6.08
CA LYS A 76 -10.92 -9.34 -7.53
C LYS A 76 -9.76 -8.73 -8.31
N LEU A 77 -9.20 -7.60 -7.85
CA LEU A 77 -7.95 -7.06 -8.42
C LEU A 77 -6.80 -8.07 -8.24
N TRP A 78 -6.60 -8.61 -7.04
CA TRP A 78 -5.51 -9.54 -6.77
C TRP A 78 -5.66 -10.88 -7.52
N GLU A 79 -6.88 -11.40 -7.66
CA GLU A 79 -7.16 -12.58 -8.49
C GLU A 79 -6.78 -12.35 -9.96
N GLU A 80 -7.07 -11.17 -10.52
CA GLU A 80 -6.66 -10.85 -11.90
C GLU A 80 -5.14 -10.65 -12.07
N LEU A 81 -4.46 -10.30 -10.99
CA LEU A 81 -3.01 -10.12 -10.94
C LEU A 81 -2.25 -11.43 -10.71
N ASP A 82 -2.93 -12.51 -10.33
CA ASP A 82 -2.28 -13.79 -10.12
C ASP A 82 -1.56 -14.26 -11.40
N GLY A 83 -0.31 -14.69 -11.25
CA GLY A 83 0.60 -15.01 -12.35
C GLY A 83 1.05 -13.84 -13.24
N LYS A 84 0.60 -12.59 -13.01
CA LYS A 84 1.03 -11.42 -13.78
C LYS A 84 2.36 -10.88 -13.27
N LYS A 85 3.28 -10.58 -14.20
CA LYS A 85 4.60 -9.99 -13.89
C LYS A 85 4.57 -8.47 -13.64
N ARG A 86 3.45 -7.79 -13.91
CA ARG A 86 3.36 -6.32 -13.87
C ARG A 86 2.02 -5.87 -13.33
N TYR A 87 2.05 -4.84 -12.48
CA TYR A 87 0.86 -4.17 -11.98
C TYR A 87 0.32 -3.15 -13.01
N PRO A 88 -1.00 -3.04 -13.24
CA PRO A 88 -1.61 -2.08 -14.15
C PRO A 88 -1.59 -0.67 -13.54
N LEU A 89 -0.51 0.09 -13.77
CA LEU A 89 -0.32 1.42 -13.16
C LEU A 89 -1.47 2.43 -13.37
N LYS A 90 -2.29 2.27 -14.42
CA LYS A 90 -3.47 3.12 -14.67
C LYS A 90 -4.56 2.92 -13.61
N ASP A 91 -4.60 1.74 -13.00
CA ASP A 91 -5.57 1.32 -12.00
C ASP A 91 -5.36 1.93 -10.61
N LEU A 92 -4.14 2.45 -10.34
CA LEU A 92 -3.82 3.09 -9.07
C LEU A 92 -4.74 4.30 -8.79
N VAL A 93 -5.23 4.36 -7.55
CA VAL A 93 -6.09 5.43 -7.02
C VAL A 93 -5.21 6.51 -6.35
N PRO A 94 -5.18 7.76 -6.85
CA PRO A 94 -4.37 8.83 -6.27
C PRO A 94 -4.83 9.19 -4.85
N CYS A 95 -3.89 9.48 -3.94
CA CYS A 95 -4.22 9.85 -2.56
C CYS A 95 -3.45 11.07 -2.01
N GLY A 96 -2.55 11.67 -2.81
CA GLY A 96 -1.80 12.85 -2.40
C GLY A 96 -0.50 13.03 -3.19
N LYS A 97 0.42 13.78 -2.61
CA LYS A 97 1.79 14.01 -3.07
C LYS A 97 2.79 13.60 -1.99
N VAL A 98 4.05 13.42 -2.38
CA VAL A 98 5.15 13.09 -1.45
C VAL A 98 5.28 14.11 -0.32
N GLY A 99 5.10 15.40 -0.60
CA GLY A 99 5.17 16.45 0.42
C GLY A 99 4.10 16.34 1.50
N ASP A 100 3.00 15.63 1.24
CA ASP A 100 1.90 15.45 2.20
C ASP A 100 2.23 14.37 3.25
N ILE A 101 3.34 13.64 3.09
CA ILE A 101 3.71 12.49 3.93
C ILE A 101 5.12 12.57 4.52
N ILE A 102 5.87 13.62 4.20
CA ILE A 102 7.18 13.89 4.78
C ILE A 102 6.95 14.89 5.90
N GLU A 103 7.12 14.42 7.14
CA GLU A 103 7.30 15.21 8.35
C GLU A 103 8.71 14.98 8.89
#